data_AF-A0A8S3S5X4-F1
#
_entry.id   AF-A0A8S3S5X4-F1
#
_cell.length_a   1.000
_cell.length_b   1.000
_cell.length_c   1.000
_cell.angle_alpha   90.00
_cell.angle_beta   90.00
_cell.angle_gamma   90.00
#
_symmetry.space_group_name_H-M   'P 1'
#
loop_
_entity.id
_entity.type
_entity.pdbx_description
1 polymer ?
#
loop_
_entity_poly.entity_id
_entity_poly.type
_entity_poly.pdbx_seq_one_letter_code
_entity_poly.pdbx_strand_id
1 'polypeptide(L)'
;MASSVKHFCTICHDDGISNRAVTWCTECEVLFCEDCEKPHSKSRLSKNHKIMTAEDYHNLPTFMQEISSQCKDHKKKFELYCSFHACPCCVQCITEHQKCQDLKPLSDILKHVKSSASVQLFEKDLKVVKDNLDTAITYIKTRISTINNQKTKVVEEILYIRKSLNDYLNKLEQDILNDLESKHSKLKSDMSTLLQQMGQRASQINQMQSQFTIITQYATELQIYIGLQEIEKTTSETTKYIEDLESEDYFSEKNLEVNISSSLQSILHDVKSFGDININTTSSTLQIKTGRKDQAQNLIVHVPGIEKIKPFFNDGIVIRVVVIFTESPYDACFTKNNTVAVTLGLAKHTTLVDIEKNKIIQTIKFSHSCHGAASDGETLVISSRQRRCTRVNLNDMSHTALEGMEGVGFIALFQGNIYGTILFKNKVCCFNSTGEPLWIFQHQDINRPVGIALDKNGCVYIASIGNSSIAEVSSDGKTCKTILSEADGIEIPYSIDINKEAGIMIVSSDISADRKNHKTAFCL
;
A
#
# COMPACT_ATOMS: atom_id res chain seq x y z
N MET A 1 1.82 -28.88 -0.82
CA MET A 1 1.79 -30.31 -0.47
C MET A 1 0.83 -30.47 0.69
N ALA A 2 -0.40 -30.94 0.44
CA ALA A 2 -1.41 -31.14 1.47
C ALA A 2 -1.02 -32.37 2.30
N SER A 3 -0.78 -32.15 3.58
CA SER A 3 -0.56 -33.22 4.56
C SER A 3 -1.87 -33.98 4.75
N SER A 4 -1.96 -35.19 4.18
CA SER A 4 -3.13 -36.06 4.31
C SER A 4 -3.19 -36.63 5.74
N VAL A 5 -3.80 -35.88 6.66
CA VAL A 5 -4.14 -36.41 7.99
C VAL A 5 -5.17 -37.52 7.77
N LYS A 6 -4.81 -38.77 8.11
CA LYS A 6 -5.69 -39.94 7.97
C LYS A 6 -6.68 -39.92 9.14
N HIS A 7 -7.94 -39.63 8.86
CA HIS A 7 -9.00 -39.62 9.86
C HIS A 7 -9.78 -40.93 9.82
N PHE A 8 -10.14 -41.44 11.01
CA PHE A 8 -10.78 -42.73 11.19
C PHE A 8 -12.28 -42.57 11.48
N CYS A 9 -13.05 -43.58 11.10
CA CYS A 9 -14.45 -43.71 11.48
C CYS A 9 -14.55 -43.74 13.02
N THR A 10 -15.32 -42.82 13.61
CA THR A 10 -15.42 -42.68 15.07
C THR A 10 -15.90 -43.99 15.71
N ILE A 11 -16.92 -44.62 15.12
CA ILE A 11 -17.52 -45.85 15.64
C ILE A 11 -16.55 -47.03 15.55
N CYS A 12 -15.92 -47.23 14.39
CA CYS A 12 -14.94 -48.31 14.25
C CYS A 12 -13.75 -48.07 15.18
N HIS A 13 -13.34 -46.82 15.37
CA HIS A 13 -12.21 -46.48 16.23
C HIS A 13 -12.51 -46.79 17.70
N ASP A 14 -13.74 -46.53 18.17
CA ASP A 14 -14.21 -46.89 19.51
C ASP A 14 -14.20 -48.42 19.73
N ASP A 15 -14.43 -49.20 18.66
CA ASP A 15 -14.33 -50.67 18.64
C ASP A 15 -12.89 -51.19 18.41
N GLY A 16 -11.87 -50.30 18.37
CA GLY A 16 -10.47 -50.66 18.15
C GLY A 16 -10.07 -50.91 16.69
N ILE A 17 -10.95 -50.60 15.74
CA ILE A 17 -10.78 -50.82 14.30
C ILE A 17 -10.53 -49.48 13.59
N SER A 18 -9.37 -49.35 12.94
CA SER A 18 -8.96 -48.09 12.30
C SER A 18 -9.40 -47.99 10.83
N ASN A 19 -10.72 -48.02 10.59
CA ASN A 19 -11.29 -47.82 9.26
C ASN A 19 -11.26 -46.35 8.86
N ARG A 20 -10.94 -46.04 7.60
CA ARG A 20 -10.90 -44.65 7.10
C ARG A 20 -12.30 -44.05 7.04
N ALA A 21 -12.45 -42.83 7.54
CA ALA A 21 -13.68 -42.07 7.40
C ALA A 21 -13.83 -41.51 5.98
N VAL A 22 -15.04 -41.60 5.43
CA VAL A 22 -15.41 -41.06 4.11
C VAL A 22 -16.49 -39.99 4.21
N THR A 23 -17.32 -40.03 5.25
CA THR A 23 -18.47 -39.14 5.43
C THR A 23 -18.53 -38.58 6.85
N TRP A 24 -18.99 -37.34 6.97
CA TRP A 24 -19.32 -36.70 8.22
C TRP A 24 -20.81 -36.40 8.27
N CYS A 25 -21.47 -36.74 9.38
CA CYS A 25 -22.88 -36.43 9.60
C CYS A 25 -23.02 -35.22 10.51
N THR A 26 -23.74 -34.19 10.04
CA THR A 26 -23.81 -32.90 10.72
C THR A 26 -24.61 -32.94 12.02
N GLU A 27 -25.61 -33.81 12.08
CA GLU A 27 -26.54 -33.93 13.20
C GLU A 27 -26.05 -34.92 14.26
N CYS A 28 -25.23 -35.89 13.85
CA CYS A 28 -24.60 -36.84 14.76
C CYS A 28 -23.21 -36.40 15.23
N GLU A 29 -22.59 -35.42 14.56
CA GLU A 29 -21.22 -34.95 14.83
C GLU A 29 -20.19 -36.11 14.78
N VAL A 30 -20.43 -37.09 13.90
CA VAL A 30 -19.66 -38.36 13.83
C VAL A 30 -19.12 -38.58 12.41
N LEU A 31 -17.89 -39.09 12.34
CA LEU A 31 -17.24 -39.54 11.11
C LEU A 31 -17.54 -41.02 10.87
N PHE A 32 -17.97 -41.37 9.66
CA PHE A 32 -18.32 -42.74 9.25
C PHE A 32 -17.40 -43.25 8.13
N CYS A 33 -17.05 -44.54 8.18
CA CYS A 33 -16.56 -45.27 7.00
C CYS A 33 -17.74 -45.71 6.11
N GLU A 34 -17.45 -46.22 4.92
CA GLU A 34 -18.48 -46.68 3.98
C GLU A 34 -19.42 -47.74 4.58
N ASP A 35 -18.92 -48.59 5.47
CA ASP A 35 -19.70 -49.67 6.07
C ASP A 35 -20.59 -49.19 7.22
N CYS A 36 -20.19 -48.12 7.93
CA CYS A 36 -20.99 -47.51 9.00
C CYS A 36 -21.95 -46.44 8.48
N GLU A 37 -21.64 -45.81 7.35
CA GLU A 37 -22.52 -44.83 6.69
C GLU A 37 -23.76 -45.50 6.10
N LYS A 38 -23.61 -46.63 5.40
CA LYS A 38 -24.72 -47.36 4.74
C LYS A 38 -25.89 -47.69 5.68
N PRO A 39 -25.69 -48.25 6.89
CA PRO A 39 -26.79 -48.46 7.83
C PRO A 39 -27.31 -47.14 8.43
N HIS A 40 -26.45 -46.12 8.57
CA HIS A 40 -26.83 -44.79 9.05
C HIS A 40 -27.79 -44.08 8.10
N SER A 41 -27.51 -44.06 6.80
CA SER A 41 -28.37 -43.44 5.79
C SER A 41 -29.64 -44.24 5.47
N LYS A 42 -29.67 -45.55 5.76
CA LYS A 42 -30.84 -46.41 5.56
C LYS A 42 -31.74 -46.55 6.79
N SER A 43 -31.26 -46.20 7.98
CA SER A 43 -32.05 -46.29 9.21
C SER A 43 -33.18 -45.27 9.23
N ARG A 44 -34.36 -45.69 9.71
CA ARG A 44 -35.54 -44.82 9.84
C ARG A 44 -35.27 -43.57 10.68
N LEU A 45 -34.34 -43.66 11.64
CA LEU A 45 -34.04 -42.59 12.60
C LEU A 45 -33.03 -41.56 12.07
N SER A 46 -32.17 -41.92 11.12
CA SER A 46 -31.05 -41.08 10.66
C SER A 46 -30.99 -40.85 9.15
N LYS A 47 -31.90 -41.46 8.37
CA LYS A 47 -32.00 -41.28 6.91
C LYS A 47 -32.15 -39.84 6.42
N ASN A 48 -32.60 -38.94 7.31
CA ASN A 48 -32.83 -37.53 6.99
C ASN A 48 -31.69 -36.61 7.47
N HIS A 49 -30.65 -37.15 8.09
CA HIS A 49 -29.50 -36.36 8.52
C HIS A 49 -28.70 -35.89 7.29
N LYS A 50 -28.13 -34.68 7.39
CA LYS A 50 -27.28 -34.12 6.36
C LYS A 50 -25.87 -34.66 6.51
N ILE A 51 -25.36 -35.20 5.43
CA ILE A 51 -24.01 -35.74 5.33
C ILE A 51 -23.17 -34.90 4.35
N MET A 52 -21.89 -34.73 4.64
CA MET A 52 -20.88 -34.19 3.73
C MET A 52 -19.69 -35.14 3.65
N THR A 53 -18.82 -34.97 2.67
CA THR A 53 -17.60 -35.78 2.60
C THR A 53 -16.66 -35.43 3.75
N ALA A 54 -15.87 -36.40 4.22
CA ALA A 54 -14.86 -36.12 5.23
C ALA A 54 -13.87 -35.06 4.75
N GLU A 55 -13.53 -35.04 3.46
CA GLU A 55 -12.65 -34.03 2.85
C GLU A 55 -13.25 -32.62 2.91
N ASP A 56 -14.53 -32.46 2.60
CA ASP A 56 -15.22 -31.16 2.71
C ASP A 56 -15.27 -30.68 4.16
N TYR A 57 -15.55 -31.57 5.11
CA TYR A 57 -15.53 -31.25 6.54
C TYR A 57 -14.15 -30.76 6.99
N HIS A 58 -13.07 -31.38 6.51
CA HIS A 58 -11.70 -30.97 6.83
C HIS A 58 -11.28 -29.66 6.17
N ASN A 59 -11.84 -29.35 5.00
CA ASN A 59 -11.62 -28.07 4.33
C ASN A 59 -12.36 -26.91 5.02
N LEU A 60 -13.25 -27.18 5.97
CA LEU A 60 -13.84 -26.13 6.81
C LEU A 60 -12.78 -25.51 7.72
N PRO A 61 -12.86 -24.20 8.00
CA PRO A 61 -12.01 -23.57 9.01
C PRO A 61 -12.09 -24.28 10.36
N THR A 62 -10.96 -24.38 11.07
CA THR A 62 -10.85 -25.12 12.35
C THR A 62 -11.93 -24.71 13.35
N PHE A 63 -12.22 -23.42 13.45
CA PHE A 63 -13.26 -22.92 14.35
C PHE A 63 -14.66 -23.48 14.01
N MET A 64 -14.96 -23.78 12.74
CA MET A 64 -16.24 -24.40 12.36
C MET A 64 -16.31 -25.88 12.73
N GLN A 65 -15.17 -26.58 12.69
CA GLN A 65 -15.08 -27.99 13.11
C GLN A 65 -15.24 -28.14 14.64
N GLU A 66 -14.92 -27.09 15.40
CA GLU A 66 -15.04 -27.04 16.86
C GLU A 66 -16.42 -26.58 17.37
N ILE A 67 -17.31 -26.13 16.47
CA ILE A 67 -18.67 -25.75 16.83
C ILE A 67 -19.47 -27.03 17.10
N SER A 68 -19.72 -27.31 18.38
CA SER A 68 -20.67 -28.35 18.78
C SER A 68 -22.09 -27.76 18.92
N SER A 69 -23.08 -28.57 18.61
CA SER A 69 -24.50 -28.28 18.88
C SER A 69 -24.86 -28.33 20.37
N GLN A 70 -23.90 -28.68 21.24
CA GLN A 70 -24.10 -28.86 22.67
C GLN A 70 -23.29 -27.88 23.52
N CYS A 71 -23.89 -27.45 24.63
CA CYS A 71 -23.24 -26.63 25.64
C CYS A 71 -22.09 -27.39 26.29
N LYS A 72 -20.90 -26.77 26.33
CA LYS A 72 -19.69 -27.37 26.91
C LYS A 72 -19.84 -27.67 28.41
N ASP A 73 -20.53 -26.80 29.15
CA ASP A 73 -20.67 -26.93 30.60
C ASP A 73 -21.77 -27.91 31.00
N HIS A 74 -22.87 -27.96 30.24
CA HIS A 74 -24.08 -28.70 30.60
C HIS A 74 -24.37 -29.92 29.72
N LYS A 75 -23.61 -30.12 28.62
CA LYS A 75 -23.78 -31.21 27.64
C LYS A 75 -25.20 -31.34 27.08
N LYS A 76 -25.94 -30.22 27.02
CA LYS A 76 -27.30 -30.13 26.48
C LYS A 76 -27.32 -29.31 25.21
N LYS A 77 -28.25 -29.61 24.31
CA LYS A 77 -28.41 -28.88 23.04
C LYS A 77 -28.70 -27.40 23.30
N PHE A 78 -28.18 -26.56 22.42
CA PHE A 78 -28.52 -25.14 22.41
C PHE A 78 -29.94 -24.94 21.87
N GLU A 79 -30.78 -24.25 22.64
CA GLU A 79 -32.18 -24.00 22.30
C GLU A 79 -32.54 -22.52 22.39
N LEU A 80 -31.74 -21.74 23.13
CA LEU A 80 -31.93 -20.32 23.37
C LEU A 80 -30.72 -19.53 22.86
N TYR A 81 -30.89 -18.25 22.63
CA TYR A 81 -29.82 -17.31 22.33
C TYR A 81 -29.93 -16.09 23.23
N CYS A 82 -28.81 -15.70 23.85
CA CYS A 82 -28.73 -14.52 24.68
C CYS A 82 -28.27 -13.32 23.84
N SER A 83 -29.17 -12.36 23.58
CA SER A 83 -28.81 -11.14 22.82
C SER A 83 -27.77 -10.27 23.53
N PHE A 84 -27.71 -10.34 24.86
CA PHE A 84 -26.79 -9.52 25.66
C PHE A 84 -25.33 -10.01 25.58
N HIS A 85 -25.12 -11.32 25.63
CA HIS A 85 -23.80 -11.95 25.54
C HIS A 85 -23.45 -12.42 24.12
N ALA A 86 -24.40 -12.32 23.19
CA ALA A 86 -24.29 -12.77 21.81
C ALA A 86 -23.87 -14.25 21.68
N CYS A 87 -24.42 -15.12 22.53
CA CYS A 87 -24.06 -16.54 22.58
C CYS A 87 -25.28 -17.48 22.59
N PRO A 88 -25.16 -18.70 22.03
CA PRO A 88 -26.17 -19.74 22.18
C PRO A 88 -26.15 -20.32 23.60
N CYS A 89 -27.32 -20.59 24.15
CA CYS A 89 -27.54 -21.07 25.51
C CYS A 89 -28.39 -22.35 25.51
N CYS A 90 -28.06 -23.31 26.39
CA CYS A 90 -28.96 -24.43 26.67
C CYS A 90 -29.97 -24.01 27.75
N VAL A 91 -31.02 -24.81 27.96
CA VAL A 91 -32.08 -24.53 28.96
C VAL A 91 -31.53 -24.43 30.39
N GLN A 92 -30.38 -25.05 30.68
CA GLN A 92 -29.74 -24.98 32.01
C GLN A 92 -28.86 -23.74 32.19
N CYS A 93 -28.39 -23.11 31.12
CA CYS A 93 -27.63 -21.85 31.20
C CYS A 93 -28.48 -20.67 31.69
N ILE A 94 -29.81 -20.81 31.75
CA ILE A 94 -30.74 -19.76 32.21
C ILE A 94 -30.39 -19.28 33.63
N THR A 95 -29.89 -20.17 34.50
CA THR A 95 -29.50 -19.82 35.87
C THR A 95 -28.34 -18.82 35.91
N GLU A 96 -27.35 -18.97 35.03
CA GLU A 96 -26.23 -18.03 34.89
C GLU A 96 -26.60 -16.78 34.09
N HIS A 97 -27.62 -16.89 33.25
CA HIS A 97 -28.19 -15.79 32.47
C HIS A 97 -29.42 -15.14 33.12
N GLN A 98 -29.69 -15.35 34.41
CA GLN A 98 -30.88 -14.80 35.11
C GLN A 98 -31.03 -13.27 34.99
N LYS A 99 -29.92 -12.55 34.85
CA LYS A 99 -29.89 -11.08 34.67
C LYS A 99 -30.06 -10.64 33.21
N CYS A 100 -30.07 -11.59 32.27
CA CYS A 100 -30.22 -11.34 30.84
C CYS A 100 -31.70 -11.53 30.46
N GLN A 101 -32.43 -10.43 30.28
CA GLN A 101 -33.88 -10.48 30.05
C GLN A 101 -34.29 -10.76 28.59
N ASP A 102 -33.35 -10.80 27.64
CA ASP A 102 -33.62 -11.07 26.21
C ASP A 102 -33.03 -12.41 25.76
N LEU A 103 -33.68 -13.51 26.18
CA LEU A 103 -33.42 -14.86 25.68
C LEU A 103 -34.46 -15.21 24.61
N LYS A 104 -34.01 -15.37 23.37
CA LYS A 104 -34.86 -15.72 22.23
C LYS A 104 -34.69 -17.20 21.87
N PRO A 105 -35.73 -17.87 21.33
CA PRO A 105 -35.56 -19.20 20.74
C PRO A 105 -34.49 -19.15 19.64
N LEU A 106 -33.49 -20.03 19.73
CA LEU A 106 -32.41 -20.09 18.74
C LEU A 106 -32.95 -20.39 17.33
N SER A 107 -34.05 -21.13 17.25
CA SER A 107 -34.76 -21.42 16.01
C SER A 107 -35.24 -20.17 15.27
N ASP A 108 -35.63 -19.10 15.98
CA ASP A 108 -36.10 -17.86 15.34
C ASP A 108 -34.96 -17.07 14.70
N ILE A 109 -33.76 -17.14 15.29
CA ILE A 109 -32.56 -16.51 14.73
C ILE A 109 -32.06 -17.30 13.52
N LEU A 110 -32.09 -18.64 13.59
CA LEU A 110 -31.51 -19.51 12.57
C LEU A 110 -32.35 -19.63 11.28
N LYS A 111 -33.65 -19.33 11.31
CA LYS A 111 -34.60 -19.52 10.19
C LYS A 111 -34.16 -18.87 8.86
N HIS A 112 -33.46 -17.74 8.91
CA HIS A 112 -33.08 -16.98 7.70
C HIS A 112 -31.60 -16.60 7.62
N VAL A 113 -30.72 -17.21 8.42
CA VAL A 113 -29.28 -16.83 8.44
C VAL A 113 -28.63 -17.03 7.07
N LYS A 114 -28.89 -18.17 6.41
CA LYS A 114 -28.31 -18.49 5.09
C LYS A 114 -28.79 -17.56 3.97
N SER A 115 -30.00 -17.02 4.09
CA SER A 115 -30.60 -16.07 3.15
C SER A 115 -30.54 -14.63 3.66
N SER A 116 -29.81 -14.37 4.74
CA SER A 116 -29.72 -13.04 5.32
C SER A 116 -28.93 -12.13 4.38
N ALA A 117 -29.34 -10.87 4.31
CA ALA A 117 -28.60 -9.85 3.57
C ALA A 117 -27.13 -9.80 4.03
N SER A 118 -26.87 -10.06 5.31
CA SER A 118 -25.52 -10.11 5.89
C SER A 118 -24.63 -11.17 5.25
N VAL A 119 -25.11 -12.40 5.04
CA VAL A 119 -24.31 -13.47 4.41
C VAL A 119 -24.01 -13.13 2.95
N GLN A 120 -25.00 -12.62 2.20
CA GLN A 120 -24.80 -12.20 0.81
C GLN A 120 -23.82 -11.02 0.67
N LEU A 121 -23.85 -10.09 1.63
CA LEU A 121 -22.90 -8.99 1.71
C LEU A 121 -21.48 -9.49 2.01
N PHE A 122 -21.30 -10.41 2.95
CA PHE A 122 -19.99 -10.99 3.24
C PHE A 122 -19.40 -11.75 2.06
N GLU A 123 -20.21 -12.52 1.32
CA GLU A 123 -19.75 -13.18 0.10
C GLU A 123 -19.24 -12.18 -0.95
N LYS A 124 -19.95 -11.06 -1.11
CA LYS A 124 -19.53 -9.98 -2.01
C LYS A 124 -18.25 -9.28 -1.53
N ASP A 125 -18.12 -9.01 -0.23
CA ASP A 125 -16.96 -8.35 0.35
C ASP A 125 -15.71 -9.24 0.27
N LEU A 126 -15.86 -10.54 0.57
CA LEU A 126 -14.79 -11.53 0.40
C LEU A 126 -14.31 -11.59 -1.06
N LYS A 127 -15.23 -11.50 -2.02
CA LYS A 127 -14.90 -11.44 -3.44
C LYS A 127 -14.08 -10.20 -3.80
N VAL A 128 -14.49 -9.01 -3.32
CA VAL A 128 -13.76 -7.76 -3.58
C VAL A 128 -12.36 -7.81 -2.98
N VAL A 129 -12.21 -8.30 -1.74
CA VAL A 129 -10.89 -8.44 -1.10
C VAL A 129 -10.01 -9.40 -1.88
N LYS A 130 -10.55 -10.54 -2.33
CA LYS A 130 -9.84 -11.49 -3.18
C LYS A 130 -9.36 -10.84 -4.49
N ASP A 131 -10.25 -10.17 -5.22
CA ASP A 131 -9.92 -9.54 -6.51
C ASP A 131 -8.84 -8.46 -6.35
N ASN A 132 -8.86 -7.72 -5.24
CA ASN A 132 -7.83 -6.76 -4.88
C ASN A 132 -6.48 -7.42 -4.62
N LEU A 133 -6.47 -8.51 -3.85
CA LEU A 133 -5.26 -9.29 -3.59
C LEU A 133 -4.68 -9.86 -4.89
N ASP A 134 -5.52 -10.40 -5.76
CA ASP A 134 -5.09 -10.94 -7.06
C ASP A 134 -4.51 -9.84 -7.97
N THR A 135 -5.09 -8.64 -7.94
CA THR A 135 -4.57 -7.47 -8.66
C THR A 135 -3.20 -7.05 -8.11
N ALA A 136 -3.06 -6.98 -6.79
CA ALA A 136 -1.79 -6.62 -6.13
C ALA A 136 -0.70 -7.67 -6.41
N ILE A 137 -1.03 -8.96 -6.34
CA ILE A 137 -0.12 -10.06 -6.66
C ILE A 137 0.36 -9.95 -8.11
N THR A 138 -0.56 -9.74 -9.05
CA THR A 138 -0.22 -9.58 -10.47
C THR A 138 0.68 -8.37 -10.70
N TYR A 139 0.37 -7.23 -10.06
CA TYR A 139 1.21 -6.03 -10.13
C TYR A 139 2.63 -6.27 -9.62
N ILE A 140 2.77 -6.91 -8.45
CA ILE A 140 4.09 -7.23 -7.87
C ILE A 140 4.86 -8.19 -8.78
N LYS A 141 4.21 -9.21 -9.35
CA LYS A 141 4.84 -10.14 -10.31
C LYS A 141 5.39 -9.41 -11.54
N THR A 142 4.62 -8.48 -12.11
CA THR A 142 5.06 -7.66 -13.26
C THR A 142 6.21 -6.70 -12.89
N ARG A 143 6.22 -6.16 -11.67
CA ARG A 143 7.33 -5.34 -11.18
C ARG A 143 8.61 -6.16 -11.03
N ILE A 144 8.52 -7.38 -10.51
CA ILE A 144 9.67 -8.29 -10.42
C ILE A 144 10.24 -8.59 -11.81
N SER A 145 9.39 -8.89 -12.81
CA SER A 145 9.88 -9.13 -14.19
C SER A 145 10.52 -7.87 -14.80
N THR A 146 9.96 -6.69 -14.54
CA THR A 146 10.53 -5.41 -15.00
C THR A 146 11.91 -5.15 -14.39
N ILE A 147 12.08 -5.39 -13.09
CA ILE A 147 13.36 -5.26 -12.39
C ILE A 147 14.40 -6.21 -12.98
N ASN A 148 14.01 -7.46 -13.27
CA ASN A 148 14.91 -8.42 -13.91
C ASN A 148 15.36 -7.95 -15.30
N ASN A 149 14.44 -7.41 -16.11
CA ASN A 149 14.80 -6.84 -17.41
C ASN A 149 15.72 -5.62 -17.29
N GLN A 150 15.49 -4.75 -16.30
CA GLN A 150 16.35 -3.60 -16.03
C GLN A 150 17.77 -4.05 -15.64
N LYS A 151 17.89 -5.05 -14.77
CA LYS A 151 19.19 -5.66 -14.43
C LYS A 151 19.92 -6.15 -15.67
N THR A 152 19.24 -6.87 -16.57
CA THR A 152 19.85 -7.38 -17.81
C THR A 152 20.38 -6.23 -18.68
N LYS A 153 19.61 -5.16 -18.86
CA LYS A 153 20.05 -3.97 -19.63
C LYS A 153 21.29 -3.30 -19.03
N VAL A 154 21.30 -3.11 -17.71
CA VAL A 154 22.47 -2.52 -17.02
C VAL A 154 23.71 -3.41 -17.19
N VAL A 155 23.54 -4.73 -17.13
CA VAL A 155 24.64 -5.68 -17.41
C VAL A 155 25.14 -5.54 -18.85
N GLU A 156 24.24 -5.45 -19.84
CA GLU A 156 24.60 -5.25 -21.25
C GLU A 156 25.36 -3.93 -21.46
N GLU A 157 24.95 -2.84 -20.82
CA GLU A 157 25.63 -1.54 -20.88
C GLU A 157 27.05 -1.60 -20.29
N ILE A 158 27.22 -2.25 -19.12
CA ILE A 158 28.55 -2.42 -18.50
C ILE A 158 29.47 -3.22 -19.43
N LEU A 159 28.96 -4.31 -20.01
CA LEU A 159 29.72 -5.14 -20.96
C LEU A 159 30.08 -4.37 -22.23
N TYR A 160 29.15 -3.56 -22.74
CA TYR A 160 29.36 -2.70 -23.91
C TYR A 160 30.47 -1.67 -23.65
N ILE A 161 30.41 -0.95 -22.54
CA ILE A 161 31.44 0.06 -22.17
C ILE A 161 32.80 -0.62 -22.06
N ARG A 162 32.89 -1.77 -21.38
CA ARG A 162 34.14 -2.51 -21.24
C ARG A 162 34.69 -2.94 -22.60
N LYS A 163 33.84 -3.46 -23.48
CA LYS A 163 34.24 -3.87 -24.83
C LYS A 163 34.75 -2.67 -25.64
N SER A 164 34.01 -1.56 -25.66
CA SER A 164 34.39 -0.35 -26.40
C SER A 164 35.72 0.23 -25.93
N LEU A 165 36.01 0.20 -24.62
CA LEU A 165 37.31 0.64 -24.09
C LEU A 165 38.45 -0.27 -24.56
N ASN A 166 38.27 -1.59 -24.51
CA ASN A 166 39.27 -2.54 -24.98
C ASN A 166 39.52 -2.37 -26.49
N ASP A 167 38.46 -2.24 -27.29
CA ASP A 167 38.57 -2.04 -28.74
C ASP A 167 39.36 -0.75 -29.08
N TYR A 168 39.15 0.32 -28.31
CA TYR A 168 39.90 1.56 -28.48
C TYR A 168 41.38 1.43 -28.06
N LEU A 169 41.67 0.77 -26.93
CA LEU A 169 43.05 0.53 -26.50
C LEU A 169 43.81 -0.37 -27.49
N ASN A 170 43.16 -1.41 -28.01
CA ASN A 170 43.72 -2.26 -29.06
C ASN A 170 44.04 -1.46 -30.33
N LYS A 171 43.17 -0.50 -30.70
CA LYS A 171 43.44 0.38 -31.83
C LYS A 171 44.69 1.23 -31.60
N LEU A 172 44.81 1.87 -30.44
CA LEU A 172 45.99 2.69 -30.11
C LEU A 172 47.29 1.86 -30.10
N GLU A 173 47.23 0.63 -29.60
CA GLU A 173 48.35 -0.31 -29.65
C GLU A 173 48.75 -0.59 -31.11
N GLN A 174 47.79 -0.94 -31.96
CA GLN A 174 48.06 -1.23 -33.37
C GLN A 174 48.58 -0.01 -34.12
N ASP A 175 48.10 1.20 -33.83
CA ASP A 175 48.59 2.42 -34.44
C ASP A 175 50.09 2.66 -34.13
N ILE A 176 50.51 2.43 -32.88
CA ILE A 176 51.93 2.55 -32.48
C ILE A 176 52.78 1.43 -33.11
N LEU A 177 52.29 0.19 -33.13
CA LEU A 177 53.00 -0.93 -33.75
C LEU A 177 53.19 -0.71 -35.26
N ASN A 178 52.18 -0.20 -35.95
CA ASN A 178 52.26 0.13 -37.38
C ASN A 178 53.24 1.29 -37.66
N ASP A 179 53.25 2.33 -36.82
CA ASP A 179 54.22 3.42 -36.94
C ASP A 179 55.66 2.93 -36.71
N LEU A 180 55.87 2.04 -35.72
CA LEU A 180 57.16 1.40 -35.48
C LEU A 180 57.61 0.58 -36.69
N GLU A 181 56.73 -0.27 -37.23
CA GLU A 181 57.05 -1.10 -38.40
C GLU A 181 57.36 -0.24 -39.63
N SER A 182 56.62 0.86 -39.84
CA SER A 182 56.86 1.80 -40.93
C SER A 182 58.22 2.50 -40.79
N LYS A 183 58.57 3.00 -39.60
CA LYS A 183 59.86 3.65 -39.34
C LYS A 183 61.02 2.66 -39.44
N HIS A 184 60.87 1.47 -38.88
CA HIS A 184 61.87 0.41 -38.96
C HIS A 184 62.10 -0.03 -40.41
N SER A 185 61.05 -0.31 -41.18
CA SER A 185 61.16 -0.71 -42.58
C SER A 185 61.80 0.35 -43.45
N LYS A 186 61.46 1.63 -43.24
CA LYS A 186 62.11 2.77 -43.92
C LYS A 186 63.59 2.85 -43.59
N LEU A 187 63.95 2.83 -42.30
CA LEU A 187 65.34 2.89 -41.86
C LEU A 187 66.15 1.71 -42.42
N LYS A 188 65.59 0.50 -42.39
CA LYS A 188 66.20 -0.70 -42.97
C LYS A 188 66.40 -0.58 -44.47
N SER A 189 65.42 -0.03 -45.21
CA SER A 189 65.52 0.20 -46.64
C SER A 189 66.64 1.18 -46.96
N ASP A 190 66.66 2.34 -46.28
CA ASP A 190 67.66 3.39 -46.49
C ASP A 190 69.07 2.86 -46.23
N MET A 191 69.27 2.12 -45.14
CA MET A 191 70.54 1.46 -44.81
C MET A 191 70.94 0.38 -45.83
N SER A 192 69.98 -0.39 -46.35
CA SER A 192 70.25 -1.42 -47.36
C SER A 192 70.68 -0.80 -48.69
N THR A 193 70.06 0.32 -49.09
CA THR A 193 70.46 1.09 -50.27
C THR A 193 71.86 1.66 -50.12
N LEU A 194 72.18 2.25 -48.96
CA LEU A 194 73.53 2.76 -48.68
C LEU A 194 74.57 1.64 -48.73
N LEU A 195 74.29 0.50 -48.10
CA LEU A 195 75.17 -0.68 -48.13
C LEU A 195 75.44 -1.15 -49.56
N GLN A 196 74.40 -1.19 -50.41
CA GLN A 196 74.54 -1.57 -51.82
C GLN A 196 75.42 -0.57 -52.59
N GLN A 197 75.22 0.73 -52.41
CA GLN A 197 76.01 1.77 -53.07
C GLN A 197 77.49 1.71 -52.63
N MET A 198 77.75 1.54 -51.34
CA MET A 198 79.10 1.37 -50.81
C MET A 198 79.76 0.08 -51.35
N GLY A 199 79.01 -1.03 -51.38
CA GLY A 199 79.50 -2.30 -51.92
C GLY A 199 79.87 -2.20 -53.41
N GLN A 200 79.09 -1.48 -54.21
CA GLN A 200 79.39 -1.23 -55.62
C GLN A 200 80.68 -0.43 -55.80
N ARG A 201 80.84 0.69 -55.07
CA ARG A 201 82.06 1.51 -55.13
C ARG A 201 83.29 0.74 -54.63
N ALA A 202 83.15 -0.04 -53.55
CA ALA A 202 84.24 -0.88 -53.05
C ALA A 202 84.68 -1.93 -54.10
N SER A 203 83.72 -2.57 -54.79
CA SER A 203 84.02 -3.50 -55.88
C SER A 203 84.74 -2.81 -57.05
N GLN A 204 84.32 -1.59 -57.42
CA GLN A 204 84.97 -0.80 -58.48
C GLN A 204 86.43 -0.47 -58.10
N ILE A 205 86.68 0.00 -56.88
CA ILE A 205 88.03 0.30 -56.39
C ILE A 205 88.89 -0.97 -56.33
N ASN A 206 88.37 -2.09 -55.84
CA ASN A 206 89.08 -3.37 -55.84
C ASN A 206 89.45 -3.83 -57.25
N GLN A 207 88.53 -3.67 -58.21
CA GLN A 207 88.80 -3.99 -59.60
C GLN A 207 89.88 -3.07 -60.18
N MET A 208 89.80 -1.76 -59.94
CA MET A 208 90.82 -0.80 -60.36
C MET A 208 92.19 -1.10 -59.75
N GLN A 209 92.25 -1.49 -58.48
CA GLN A 209 93.50 -1.89 -57.82
C GLN A 209 94.13 -3.13 -58.49
N SER A 210 93.31 -4.12 -58.86
CA SER A 210 93.77 -5.31 -59.58
C SER A 210 94.30 -4.95 -60.98
N GLN A 211 93.60 -4.08 -61.70
CA GLN A 211 93.98 -3.61 -63.03
C GLN A 211 95.25 -2.75 -62.98
N PHE A 212 95.39 -1.88 -61.97
CA PHE A 212 96.57 -1.06 -61.75
C PHE A 212 97.82 -1.91 -61.55
N THR A 213 97.71 -2.98 -60.76
CA THR A 213 98.82 -3.94 -60.56
C THR A 213 99.31 -4.51 -61.90
N ILE A 214 98.40 -4.87 -62.80
CA ILE A 214 98.73 -5.36 -64.15
C ILE A 214 99.37 -4.26 -65.01
N ILE A 215 98.80 -3.06 -64.99
CA ILE A 215 99.27 -1.91 -65.78
C ILE A 215 100.71 -1.53 -65.38
N THR A 216 101.01 -1.48 -64.08
CA THR A 216 102.36 -1.15 -63.58
C THR A 216 103.42 -2.19 -63.93
N GLN A 217 103.02 -3.45 -64.17
CA GLN A 217 103.95 -4.54 -64.46
C GLN A 217 104.21 -4.73 -65.96
N TYR A 218 103.26 -4.39 -66.84
CA TYR A 218 103.32 -4.76 -68.26
C TYR A 218 103.01 -3.64 -69.27
N ALA A 219 102.52 -2.46 -68.86
CA ALA A 219 102.06 -1.41 -69.78
C ALA A 219 103.15 -0.40 -70.17
N THR A 220 102.89 0.38 -71.24
CA THR A 220 103.76 1.48 -71.68
C THR A 220 103.65 2.71 -70.77
N GLU A 221 104.67 3.58 -70.74
CA GLU A 221 104.67 4.81 -69.92
C GLU A 221 103.42 5.69 -70.17
N LEU A 222 102.97 5.81 -71.42
CA LEU A 222 101.76 6.56 -71.77
C LEU A 222 100.48 5.91 -71.20
N GLN A 223 100.38 4.58 -71.26
CA GLN A 223 99.24 3.85 -70.70
C GLN A 223 99.20 3.94 -69.16
N ILE A 224 100.37 3.92 -68.51
CA ILE A 224 100.49 4.15 -67.07
C ILE A 224 100.03 5.56 -66.72
N TYR A 225 100.49 6.58 -67.45
CA TYR A 225 100.11 7.98 -67.20
C TYR A 225 98.60 8.23 -67.35
N ILE A 226 97.98 7.73 -68.44
CA ILE A 226 96.53 7.88 -68.65
C ILE A 226 95.74 7.08 -67.60
N GLY A 227 96.17 5.86 -67.28
CA GLY A 227 95.55 5.02 -66.25
C GLY A 227 95.60 5.65 -64.85
N LEU A 228 96.72 6.31 -64.51
CA LEU A 228 96.86 7.05 -63.25
C LEU A 228 95.84 8.19 -63.13
N GLN A 229 95.61 8.97 -64.18
CA GLN A 229 94.63 10.06 -64.15
C GLN A 229 93.20 9.55 -63.91
N GLU A 230 92.81 8.43 -64.53
CA GLU A 230 91.46 7.87 -64.36
C GLU A 230 91.26 7.23 -62.97
N ILE A 231 92.30 6.58 -62.43
CA ILE A 231 92.30 6.05 -61.06
C ILE A 231 92.25 7.20 -60.06
N GLU A 232 93.10 8.22 -60.20
CA GLU A 232 93.14 9.38 -59.31
C GLU A 232 91.78 10.08 -59.27
N LYS A 233 91.15 10.27 -60.43
CA LYS A 233 89.80 10.82 -60.54
C LYS A 233 88.78 9.97 -59.77
N THR A 234 88.73 8.67 -60.02
CA THR A 234 87.74 7.78 -59.39
C THR A 234 87.97 7.60 -57.88
N THR A 235 89.24 7.56 -57.45
CA THR A 235 89.62 7.54 -56.03
C THR A 235 89.25 8.86 -55.35
N SER A 236 89.51 10.00 -55.99
CA SER A 236 89.11 11.31 -55.48
C SER A 236 87.59 11.45 -55.33
N GLU A 237 86.83 11.04 -56.36
CA GLU A 237 85.35 11.03 -56.32
C GLU A 237 84.79 10.12 -55.22
N THR A 238 85.41 8.96 -54.99
CA THR A 238 85.00 8.01 -53.94
C THR A 238 85.39 8.50 -52.54
N THR A 239 86.55 9.14 -52.39
CA THR A 239 87.00 9.73 -51.12
C THR A 239 86.06 10.87 -50.72
N LYS A 240 85.75 11.78 -51.66
CA LYS A 240 84.80 12.86 -51.42
C LYS A 240 83.42 12.33 -51.02
N TYR A 241 82.94 11.26 -51.66
CA TYR A 241 81.67 10.63 -51.28
C TYR A 241 81.67 10.08 -49.84
N ILE A 242 82.79 9.52 -49.37
CA ILE A 242 82.92 9.05 -47.98
C ILE A 242 82.98 10.23 -47.00
N GLU A 243 83.75 11.26 -47.33
CA GLU A 243 83.84 12.50 -46.54
C GLU A 243 82.46 13.19 -46.43
N ASP A 244 81.70 13.23 -47.52
CA ASP A 244 80.34 13.79 -47.54
C ASP A 244 79.42 12.97 -46.58
N LEU A 245 79.46 11.64 -46.63
CA LEU A 245 78.68 10.77 -45.73
C LEU A 245 79.08 10.91 -44.24
N GLU A 246 80.37 11.08 -43.96
CA GLU A 246 80.88 11.32 -42.61
C GLU A 246 80.45 12.69 -42.10
N SER A 247 80.49 13.72 -42.94
CA SER A 247 80.05 15.08 -42.59
C SER A 247 78.55 15.18 -42.34
N GLU A 248 77.75 14.36 -43.02
CA GLU A 248 76.29 14.27 -42.85
C GLU A 248 75.87 13.23 -41.79
N ASP A 249 76.84 12.69 -41.03
CA ASP A 249 76.63 11.80 -39.87
C ASP A 249 75.85 10.51 -40.19
N TYR A 250 75.99 10.00 -41.41
CA TYR A 250 75.29 8.80 -41.88
C TYR A 250 75.70 7.51 -41.16
N PHE A 251 76.87 7.50 -40.53
CA PHE A 251 77.41 6.34 -39.78
C PHE A 251 77.02 6.32 -38.30
N SER A 252 76.27 7.31 -37.82
CA SER A 252 75.77 7.36 -36.45
C SER A 252 74.87 6.16 -36.10
N GLU A 253 74.99 5.66 -34.87
CA GLU A 253 74.09 4.62 -34.35
C GLU A 253 72.68 5.18 -34.18
N LYS A 254 71.71 4.58 -34.88
CA LYS A 254 70.30 4.95 -34.79
C LYS A 254 69.52 3.97 -33.92
N ASN A 255 69.16 4.40 -32.72
CA ASN A 255 68.38 3.61 -31.76
C ASN A 255 66.87 3.91 -31.88
N LEU A 256 66.05 2.87 -31.80
CA LEU A 256 64.59 2.99 -31.74
C LEU A 256 64.15 3.07 -30.27
N GLU A 257 63.61 4.22 -29.86
CA GLU A 257 63.04 4.42 -28.53
C GLU A 257 61.54 4.69 -28.62
N VAL A 258 60.77 4.08 -27.71
CA VAL A 258 59.32 4.30 -27.61
C VAL A 258 59.02 5.08 -26.34
N ASN A 259 58.50 6.28 -26.49
CA ASN A 259 58.00 7.10 -25.39
C ASN A 259 56.51 6.85 -25.21
N ILE A 260 56.16 6.00 -24.25
CA ILE A 260 54.76 5.73 -23.90
C ILE A 260 54.17 6.96 -23.22
N SER A 261 53.00 7.40 -23.69
CA SER A 261 52.30 8.55 -23.10
C SER A 261 52.04 8.36 -21.61
N SER A 262 52.38 9.38 -20.81
CA SER A 262 52.15 9.40 -19.36
C SER A 262 50.67 9.27 -18.98
N SER A 263 49.75 9.63 -19.88
CA SER A 263 48.31 9.48 -19.68
C SER A 263 47.85 8.01 -19.68
N LEU A 264 48.52 7.12 -20.43
CA LEU A 264 48.23 5.68 -20.38
C LEU A 264 48.72 5.05 -19.08
N GLN A 265 49.82 5.55 -18.53
CA GLN A 265 50.35 5.10 -17.24
C GLN A 265 49.44 5.52 -16.08
N SER A 266 48.79 6.69 -16.16
CA SER A 266 47.91 7.18 -15.10
C SER A 266 46.56 6.44 -15.06
N ILE A 267 46.03 5.97 -16.20
CA ILE A 267 44.79 5.16 -16.27
C ILE A 267 44.85 3.92 -15.35
N LEU A 268 46.03 3.31 -15.19
CA LEU A 268 46.22 2.15 -14.31
C LEU A 268 45.99 2.47 -12.82
N HIS A 269 46.11 3.73 -12.42
CA HIS A 269 45.96 4.18 -11.04
C HIS A 269 44.71 5.05 -10.79
N ASP A 270 44.23 5.75 -11.82
CA ASP A 270 43.14 6.73 -11.70
C ASP A 270 41.75 6.07 -11.71
N VAL A 271 41.57 4.93 -12.40
CA VAL A 271 40.28 4.24 -12.50
C VAL A 271 40.11 3.24 -11.34
N LYS A 272 39.44 3.68 -10.26
CA LYS A 272 39.19 2.86 -9.06
C LYS A 272 37.86 2.10 -9.07
N SER A 273 36.87 2.57 -9.82
CA SER A 273 35.58 1.89 -9.99
C SER A 273 35.01 2.16 -11.38
N PHE A 274 34.15 1.26 -11.86
CA PHE A 274 33.42 1.43 -13.12
C PHE A 274 32.19 2.36 -12.99
N GLY A 275 31.77 2.64 -11.75
CA GLY A 275 30.59 3.44 -11.44
C GLY A 275 29.83 2.88 -10.24
N ASP A 276 28.83 3.63 -9.81
CA ASP A 276 27.96 3.29 -8.68
C ASP A 276 26.55 2.93 -9.16
N ILE A 277 25.95 1.88 -8.59
CA ILE A 277 24.58 1.47 -8.89
C ILE A 277 23.64 2.12 -7.87
N ASN A 278 22.82 3.07 -8.32
CA ASN A 278 21.83 3.75 -7.49
C ASN A 278 20.42 3.19 -7.73
N ILE A 279 19.73 2.83 -6.64
CA ILE A 279 18.33 2.39 -6.67
C ILE A 279 17.43 3.56 -6.30
N ASN A 280 16.78 4.17 -7.29
CA ASN A 280 15.82 5.24 -7.06
C ASN A 280 14.42 4.67 -6.82
N THR A 281 13.82 4.99 -5.68
CA THR A 281 12.46 4.55 -5.33
C THR A 281 11.45 5.61 -5.79
N THR A 282 10.54 5.23 -6.68
CA THR A 282 9.41 6.08 -7.10
C THR A 282 8.11 5.58 -6.46
N SER A 283 7.21 6.51 -6.12
CA SER A 283 5.93 6.19 -5.51
C SER A 283 5.07 5.31 -6.43
N SER A 284 4.43 4.28 -5.87
CA SER A 284 3.62 3.33 -6.63
C SER A 284 2.37 3.97 -7.23
N THR A 285 2.03 3.63 -8.47
CA THR A 285 0.79 4.04 -9.15
C THR A 285 -0.39 3.08 -8.90
N LEU A 286 -0.17 1.99 -8.16
CA LEU A 286 -1.22 1.01 -7.86
C LEU A 286 -2.28 1.62 -6.94
N GLN A 287 -3.44 1.93 -7.51
CA GLN A 287 -4.64 2.24 -6.74
C GLN A 287 -5.46 0.96 -6.56
N ILE A 288 -5.32 0.34 -5.39
CA ILE A 288 -6.16 -0.79 -5.01
C ILE A 288 -7.54 -0.22 -4.68
N LYS A 289 -8.60 -0.78 -5.30
CA LYS A 289 -9.97 -0.46 -4.93
C LYS A 289 -10.26 -1.02 -3.55
N THR A 290 -9.85 -0.32 -2.50
CA THR A 290 -10.17 -0.71 -1.13
C THR A 290 -11.69 -0.85 -1.00
N GLY A 291 -12.17 -2.08 -0.81
CA GLY A 291 -13.56 -2.31 -0.48
C GLY A 291 -13.94 -1.41 0.70
N ARG A 292 -15.00 -0.60 0.51
CA ARG A 292 -15.62 0.30 1.48
C ARG A 292 -14.73 1.36 2.17
N LYS A 293 -13.45 1.57 1.84
CA LYS A 293 -12.64 2.59 2.58
C LYS A 293 -12.90 4.04 2.18
N ASP A 294 -13.40 4.30 0.98
CA ASP A 294 -13.69 5.67 0.52
C ASP A 294 -15.18 6.03 0.53
N GLN A 295 -16.05 5.10 0.94
CA GLN A 295 -17.50 5.20 0.75
C GLN A 295 -18.35 4.78 1.97
N ALA A 296 -17.79 4.07 2.95
CA ALA A 296 -18.49 3.88 4.21
C ALA A 296 -18.48 5.18 5.03
N GLN A 297 -19.56 5.95 4.97
CA GLN A 297 -19.91 6.81 6.10
C GLN A 297 -20.08 5.92 7.34
N ASN A 298 -19.08 5.96 8.21
CA ASN A 298 -19.12 5.31 9.49
C ASN A 298 -20.09 6.09 10.40
N LEU A 299 -20.99 5.40 11.10
CA LEU A 299 -22.01 6.04 11.91
C LEU A 299 -21.55 6.13 13.36
N ILE A 300 -21.70 7.30 13.98
CA ILE A 300 -21.46 7.47 15.42
C ILE A 300 -22.73 7.94 16.07
N VAL A 301 -23.23 7.13 16.99
CA VAL A 301 -24.40 7.47 17.79
C VAL A 301 -23.98 7.46 19.26
N HIS A 302 -24.02 8.64 19.87
CA HIS A 302 -23.69 8.81 21.28
C HIS A 302 -24.94 8.64 22.15
N VAL A 303 -24.81 7.93 23.27
CA VAL A 303 -25.88 7.78 24.26
C VAL A 303 -25.48 8.38 25.63
N PRO A 304 -26.08 9.50 26.07
CA PRO A 304 -25.68 10.27 27.25
C PRO A 304 -25.52 9.46 28.54
N GLY A 305 -24.34 9.47 29.15
CA GLY A 305 -24.07 8.79 30.43
C GLY A 305 -23.43 7.41 30.32
N ILE A 306 -22.82 7.07 29.18
CA ILE A 306 -21.84 6.00 29.08
C ILE A 306 -20.46 6.66 28.96
N GLU A 307 -19.48 6.26 29.78
CA GLU A 307 -18.07 6.71 29.66
C GLU A 307 -17.35 6.16 28.40
N LYS A 308 -18.10 5.67 27.40
CA LYS A 308 -17.60 4.95 26.22
C LYS A 308 -18.40 5.35 24.98
N ILE A 309 -17.70 5.57 23.88
CA ILE A 309 -18.30 5.75 22.56
C ILE A 309 -18.35 4.39 21.88
N LYS A 310 -19.50 4.06 21.29
CA LYS A 310 -19.66 2.88 20.45
C LYS A 310 -19.75 3.36 18.99
N PRO A 311 -18.66 3.30 18.20
CA PRO A 311 -18.80 3.45 16.77
C PRO A 311 -19.59 2.26 16.22
N PHE A 312 -20.57 2.54 15.37
CA PHE A 312 -21.30 1.53 14.64
C PHE A 312 -20.76 1.48 13.23
N PHE A 313 -20.22 0.33 12.86
CA PHE A 313 -19.96 0.05 11.46
C PHE A 313 -21.22 -0.52 10.82
N ASN A 314 -21.29 -0.40 9.49
CA ASN A 314 -22.43 -0.70 8.62
C ASN A 314 -22.78 -2.21 8.54
N ASP A 315 -22.46 -2.96 9.59
CA ASP A 315 -22.53 -4.42 9.73
C ASP A 315 -23.21 -4.87 11.05
N GLY A 316 -23.69 -3.94 11.88
CA GLY A 316 -24.24 -4.27 13.20
C GLY A 316 -23.18 -4.79 14.19
N ILE A 317 -21.89 -4.71 13.84
CA ILE A 317 -20.79 -5.10 14.71
C ILE A 317 -20.37 -3.86 15.51
N VAL A 318 -20.65 -3.91 16.81
CA VAL A 318 -20.13 -2.93 17.77
C VAL A 318 -18.62 -3.13 17.87
N ILE A 319 -17.81 -2.23 17.31
CA ILE A 319 -16.40 -2.17 17.70
C ILE A 319 -16.37 -1.65 19.14
N ARG A 320 -15.88 -2.48 20.07
CA ARG A 320 -15.50 -2.04 21.42
C ARG A 320 -14.31 -1.09 21.29
N VAL A 321 -14.57 0.19 21.06
CA VAL A 321 -13.56 1.23 21.33
C VAL A 321 -13.47 1.38 22.84
N VAL A 322 -12.29 1.08 23.38
CA VAL A 322 -11.95 1.25 24.80
C VAL A 322 -10.96 2.40 24.88
N VAL A 323 -11.40 3.60 24.46
CA VAL A 323 -10.83 4.84 25.02
C VAL A 323 -11.79 5.25 26.12
N ILE A 324 -11.36 5.05 27.36
CA ILE A 324 -12.10 5.50 28.54
C ILE A 324 -11.78 6.99 28.67
N PHE A 325 -12.81 7.82 28.50
CA PHE A 325 -12.68 9.24 28.78
C PHE A 325 -12.92 9.47 30.27
N THR A 326 -12.24 10.46 30.85
CA THR A 326 -12.44 10.85 32.26
C THR A 326 -13.82 11.44 32.52
N GLU A 327 -14.56 11.78 31.46
CA GLU A 327 -15.90 12.36 31.51
C GLU A 327 -16.80 11.76 30.42
N SER A 328 -18.11 11.92 30.57
CA SER A 328 -19.08 11.49 29.54
C SER A 328 -18.97 12.38 28.29
N PRO A 329 -18.75 11.79 27.09
CA PRO A 329 -18.80 12.52 25.84
C PRO A 329 -20.22 13.07 25.58
N TYR A 330 -20.34 14.08 24.72
CA TYR A 330 -21.63 14.70 24.36
C TYR A 330 -22.05 14.36 22.93
N ASP A 331 -21.08 14.37 22.02
CA ASP A 331 -21.23 14.06 20.61
C ASP A 331 -19.87 13.62 20.03
N ALA A 332 -19.92 12.92 18.91
CA ALA A 332 -18.71 12.50 18.21
C ALA A 332 -18.94 12.38 16.70
N CYS A 333 -17.94 12.77 15.92
CA CYS A 333 -17.98 12.68 14.46
C CYS A 333 -16.67 12.17 13.90
N PHE A 334 -16.73 11.52 12.74
CA PHE A 334 -15.54 11.19 11.97
C PHE A 334 -14.91 12.46 11.38
N THR A 335 -13.58 12.43 11.26
CA THR A 335 -12.76 13.42 10.57
C THR A 335 -11.90 12.67 9.52
N LYS A 336 -10.74 13.19 9.12
CA LYS A 336 -9.81 12.48 8.21
C LYS A 336 -9.15 11.24 8.84
N ASN A 337 -8.70 10.30 8.00
CA ASN A 337 -7.81 9.19 8.36
C ASN A 337 -8.29 8.33 9.55
N ASN A 338 -9.55 7.91 9.60
CA ASN A 338 -10.11 7.10 10.70
C ASN A 338 -9.95 7.74 12.10
N THR A 339 -9.88 9.07 12.15
CA THR A 339 -9.85 9.83 13.40
C THR A 339 -11.25 10.29 13.78
N VAL A 340 -11.62 10.11 15.05
CA VAL A 340 -12.89 10.58 15.61
C VAL A 340 -12.65 11.79 16.49
N ALA A 341 -13.40 12.86 16.24
CA ALA A 341 -13.51 13.98 17.15
C ALA A 341 -14.58 13.69 18.19
N VAL A 342 -14.22 13.78 19.47
CA VAL A 342 -15.08 13.50 20.62
C VAL A 342 -15.22 14.75 21.46
N THR A 343 -16.44 15.26 21.62
CA THR A 343 -16.70 16.44 22.46
C THR A 343 -16.88 16.06 23.92
N LEU A 344 -16.14 16.71 24.79
CA LEU A 344 -16.20 16.55 26.25
C LEU A 344 -16.63 17.90 26.84
N GLY A 345 -17.95 18.09 26.88
CA GLY A 345 -18.56 19.40 27.12
C GLY A 345 -18.28 20.00 28.50
N LEU A 346 -18.17 19.17 29.54
CA LEU A 346 -17.91 19.64 30.90
C LEU A 346 -16.45 20.08 31.07
N ALA A 347 -15.50 19.29 30.55
CA ALA A 347 -14.08 19.64 30.50
C ALA A 347 -13.69 20.62 29.39
N LYS A 348 -14.65 21.15 28.61
CA LYS A 348 -14.46 22.19 27.58
C LYS A 348 -13.38 21.85 26.56
N HIS A 349 -13.30 20.60 26.13
CA HIS A 349 -12.35 20.19 25.11
C HIS A 349 -12.94 19.16 24.16
N THR A 350 -12.37 19.10 22.96
CA THR A 350 -12.65 18.05 21.98
C THR A 350 -11.38 17.25 21.76
N THR A 351 -11.49 15.93 21.80
CA THR A 351 -10.35 15.03 21.66
C THR A 351 -10.42 14.31 20.32
N LEU A 352 -9.33 14.33 19.57
CA LEU A 352 -9.14 13.55 18.35
C LEU A 352 -8.52 12.20 18.71
N VAL A 353 -9.19 11.12 18.33
CA VAL A 353 -8.80 9.75 18.63
C VAL A 353 -8.55 8.97 17.35
N ASP A 354 -7.36 8.40 17.23
CA ASP A 354 -7.03 7.39 16.23
C ASP A 354 -7.73 6.08 16.62
N ILE A 355 -8.73 5.67 15.84
CA ILE A 355 -9.47 4.45 16.16
C ILE A 355 -8.59 3.21 15.96
N GLU A 356 -7.75 3.18 14.93
CA GLU A 356 -6.93 2.01 14.61
C GLU A 356 -5.87 1.75 15.68
N LYS A 357 -5.27 2.83 16.19
CA LYS A 357 -4.25 2.75 17.23
C LYS A 357 -4.83 2.79 18.64
N ASN A 358 -6.14 3.01 18.78
CA ASN A 358 -6.84 3.23 20.04
C ASN A 358 -6.14 4.27 20.93
N LYS A 359 -5.72 5.40 20.33
CA LYS A 359 -4.92 6.43 20.99
C LYS A 359 -5.48 7.82 20.75
N ILE A 360 -5.41 8.66 21.78
CA ILE A 360 -5.64 10.09 21.65
C ILE A 360 -4.49 10.68 20.82
N ILE A 361 -4.82 11.28 19.69
CA ILE A 361 -3.87 12.00 18.84
C ILE A 361 -3.68 13.41 19.37
N GLN A 362 -4.79 14.06 19.73
CA GLN A 362 -4.79 15.48 20.04
C GLN A 362 -5.97 15.88 20.92
N THR A 363 -5.78 16.90 21.75
CA THR A 363 -6.84 17.52 22.53
C THR A 363 -6.92 19.01 22.22
N ILE A 364 -8.11 19.46 21.82
CA ILE A 364 -8.43 20.82 21.44
C ILE A 364 -9.21 21.46 22.58
N LYS A 365 -8.65 22.49 23.22
CA LYS A 365 -9.28 23.16 24.36
C LYS A 365 -10.08 24.38 23.91
N PHE A 366 -11.23 24.58 24.52
CA PHE A 366 -12.12 25.72 24.28
C PHE A 366 -12.33 26.52 25.57
N SER A 367 -12.66 27.81 25.42
CA SER A 367 -13.00 28.68 26.56
C SER A 367 -14.42 28.44 27.11
N HIS A 368 -15.22 27.64 26.40
CA HIS A 368 -16.62 27.35 26.68
C HIS A 368 -16.93 25.85 26.47
N SER A 369 -18.10 25.43 26.93
CA SER A 369 -18.58 24.05 26.77
C SER A 369 -18.85 23.74 25.29
N CYS A 370 -18.44 22.57 24.81
CA CYS A 370 -18.72 22.01 23.49
C CYS A 370 -19.83 20.95 23.57
N HIS A 371 -20.75 20.92 22.61
CA HIS A 371 -21.91 20.02 22.64
C HIS A 371 -21.98 19.10 21.43
N GLY A 372 -22.02 19.66 20.22
CA GLY A 372 -22.07 18.93 18.97
C GLY A 372 -20.78 19.08 18.18
N ALA A 373 -20.50 18.11 17.33
CA ALA A 373 -19.35 18.13 16.43
C ALA A 373 -19.75 17.58 15.06
N ALA A 374 -19.31 18.27 14.00
CA ALA A 374 -19.45 17.76 12.65
C ALA A 374 -18.22 18.16 11.82
N SER A 375 -17.80 17.28 10.90
CA SER A 375 -16.62 17.49 10.08
C SER A 375 -16.86 17.07 8.64
N ASP A 376 -16.20 17.78 7.72
CA ASP A 376 -16.08 17.43 6.30
C ASP A 376 -14.73 16.76 5.98
N GLY A 377 -13.94 16.42 7.00
CA GLY A 377 -12.62 15.80 6.89
C GLY A 377 -11.47 16.77 7.13
N GLU A 378 -11.55 17.99 6.59
CA GLU A 378 -10.51 19.03 6.74
C GLU A 378 -10.86 20.05 7.81
N THR A 379 -12.15 20.34 7.95
CA THR A 379 -12.70 21.30 8.87
C THR A 379 -13.57 20.58 9.90
N LEU A 380 -13.44 20.98 11.16
CA LEU A 380 -14.27 20.50 12.26
C LEU A 380 -15.05 21.70 12.82
N VAL A 381 -16.38 21.62 12.79
CA VAL A 381 -17.24 22.61 13.45
C VAL A 381 -17.63 22.03 14.81
N ILE A 382 -17.48 22.85 15.85
CA ILE A 382 -17.85 22.53 17.22
C ILE A 382 -18.93 23.51 17.67
N SER A 383 -20.07 22.99 18.11
CA SER A 383 -21.17 23.81 18.59
C SER A 383 -21.12 24.03 20.09
N SER A 384 -21.77 25.12 20.53
CA SER A 384 -21.96 25.43 21.94
C SER A 384 -23.38 25.93 22.18
N ARG A 385 -24.06 25.36 23.18
CA ARG A 385 -25.37 25.87 23.65
C ARG A 385 -25.24 27.20 24.41
N GLN A 386 -24.03 27.54 24.87
CA GLN A 386 -23.79 28.70 25.72
C GLN A 386 -23.13 29.87 24.98
N ARG A 387 -22.39 29.58 23.90
CA ARG A 387 -21.58 30.55 23.15
C ARG A 387 -21.70 30.31 21.64
N ARG A 388 -20.95 31.09 20.86
CA ARG A 388 -20.80 30.93 19.41
C ARG A 388 -20.14 29.59 19.07
N CYS A 389 -20.58 28.97 17.98
CA CYS A 389 -19.89 27.81 17.40
C CYS A 389 -18.47 28.19 16.96
N THR A 390 -17.56 27.22 16.97
CA THR A 390 -16.16 27.39 16.57
C THR A 390 -15.87 26.48 15.38
N ARG A 391 -15.27 27.03 14.34
CA ARG A 391 -14.63 26.27 13.27
C ARG A 391 -13.18 26.03 13.61
N VAL A 392 -12.73 24.79 13.47
CA VAL A 392 -11.34 24.36 13.63
C VAL A 392 -10.84 23.80 12.31
N ASN A 393 -9.73 24.32 11.81
CA ASN A 393 -9.03 23.72 10.68
C ASN A 393 -8.11 22.60 11.19
N LEU A 394 -8.31 21.36 10.71
CA LEU A 394 -7.60 20.18 11.21
C LEU A 394 -6.18 20.01 10.62
N ASN A 395 -5.74 20.93 9.76
CA ASN A 395 -4.39 20.93 9.19
C ASN A 395 -3.44 21.81 10.01
N ASP A 396 -3.87 23.01 10.38
CA ASP A 396 -3.07 23.99 11.12
C ASP A 396 -3.56 24.23 12.57
N MET A 397 -4.69 23.62 12.94
CA MET A 397 -5.32 23.76 14.25
C MET A 397 -5.73 25.20 14.59
N SER A 398 -5.97 26.03 13.58
CA SER A 398 -6.50 27.39 13.75
C SER A 398 -8.00 27.36 14.06
N HIS A 399 -8.45 28.28 14.92
CA HIS A 399 -9.83 28.37 15.41
C HIS A 399 -10.45 29.69 14.98
N THR A 400 -11.66 29.64 14.40
CA THR A 400 -12.44 30.83 14.02
C THR A 400 -13.84 30.75 14.64
N ALA A 401 -14.28 31.83 15.29
CA ALA A 401 -15.64 31.91 15.84
C ALA A 401 -16.66 32.20 14.72
N LEU A 402 -17.81 31.54 14.77
CA LEU A 402 -18.91 31.72 13.79
C LEU A 402 -19.95 32.68 14.38
N GLU A 403 -19.90 33.95 13.98
CA GLU A 403 -20.61 35.07 14.61
C GLU A 403 -22.15 34.93 14.63
N GLY A 404 -22.75 34.22 13.66
CA GLY A 404 -24.21 34.05 13.58
C GLY A 404 -24.77 32.78 14.24
N MET A 405 -23.92 31.95 14.86
CA MET A 405 -24.31 30.63 15.35
C MET A 405 -24.30 30.54 16.89
N GLU A 406 -25.28 31.16 17.54
CA GLU A 406 -25.44 31.14 18.99
C GLU A 406 -26.48 30.11 19.48
N GLY A 407 -26.13 29.38 20.54
CA GLY A 407 -27.08 28.47 21.21
C GLY A 407 -27.36 27.17 20.44
N VAL A 408 -26.50 26.83 19.49
CA VAL A 408 -26.64 25.62 18.67
C VAL A 408 -26.21 24.39 19.46
N GLY A 409 -27.07 23.38 19.48
CA GLY A 409 -26.93 22.11 20.18
C GLY A 409 -26.12 21.09 19.38
N PHE A 410 -26.79 20.29 18.56
CA PHE A 410 -26.12 19.35 17.64
C PHE A 410 -26.04 19.96 16.25
N ILE A 411 -25.07 19.49 15.48
CA ILE A 411 -24.76 20.03 14.16
C ILE A 411 -24.49 18.91 13.16
N ALA A 412 -24.75 19.21 11.89
CA ALA A 412 -24.39 18.37 10.77
C ALA A 412 -23.92 19.25 9.59
N LEU A 413 -23.10 18.68 8.70
CA LEU A 413 -22.55 19.37 7.54
C LEU A 413 -23.05 18.75 6.24
N PHE A 414 -23.38 19.60 5.27
CA PHE A 414 -23.72 19.17 3.92
C PHE A 414 -23.38 20.28 2.91
N GLN A 415 -22.59 19.94 1.89
CA GLN A 415 -22.20 20.85 0.80
C GLN A 415 -21.72 22.24 1.27
N GLY A 416 -20.89 22.28 2.32
CA GLY A 416 -20.32 23.52 2.87
C GLY A 416 -21.26 24.32 3.80
N ASN A 417 -22.53 23.90 3.92
CA ASN A 417 -23.49 24.49 4.84
C ASN A 417 -23.51 23.73 6.17
N ILE A 418 -23.90 24.44 7.23
CA ILE A 418 -23.97 23.95 8.60
C ILE A 418 -25.42 23.90 9.03
N TYR A 419 -25.89 22.76 9.49
CA TYR A 419 -27.24 22.56 9.98
C TYR A 419 -27.19 22.36 11.48
N GLY A 420 -28.05 23.05 12.23
CA GLY A 420 -27.98 23.04 13.68
C GLY A 420 -29.33 23.04 14.37
N THR A 421 -29.45 22.27 15.46
CA THR A 421 -30.63 22.27 16.32
C THR A 421 -30.50 23.29 17.44
N ILE A 422 -31.56 24.04 17.72
CA ILE A 422 -31.62 25.00 18.83
C ILE A 422 -32.72 24.56 19.79
N LEU A 423 -32.32 23.70 20.74
CA LEU A 423 -33.21 22.97 21.64
C LEU A 423 -34.20 23.89 22.37
N PHE A 424 -33.73 24.96 23.00
CA PHE A 424 -34.57 25.84 23.82
C PHE A 424 -35.46 26.79 23.01
N LYS A 425 -35.25 26.90 21.70
CA LYS A 425 -36.06 27.74 20.81
C LYS A 425 -36.95 26.92 19.88
N ASN A 426 -36.95 25.58 19.99
CA ASN A 426 -37.70 24.66 19.11
C ASN A 426 -37.48 24.94 17.62
N LYS A 427 -36.22 25.13 17.21
CA LYS A 427 -35.84 25.53 15.86
C LYS A 427 -34.73 24.66 15.30
N VAL A 428 -34.71 24.52 13.99
CA VAL A 428 -33.58 24.04 13.20
C VAL A 428 -33.16 25.13 12.24
N CYS A 429 -31.86 25.39 12.14
CA CYS A 429 -31.32 26.45 11.29
C CYS A 429 -30.30 25.85 10.33
N CYS A 430 -30.34 26.29 9.07
CA CYS A 430 -29.27 26.09 8.11
C CYS A 430 -28.46 27.39 8.03
N PHE A 431 -27.14 27.27 8.05
CA PHE A 431 -26.19 28.36 7.99
C PHE A 431 -25.23 28.12 6.82
N ASN A 432 -24.72 29.20 6.25
CA ASN A 432 -23.61 29.11 5.30
C ASN A 432 -22.28 28.81 6.02
N SER A 433 -21.20 28.75 5.27
CA SER A 433 -19.88 28.52 5.84
C SER A 433 -19.36 29.66 6.73
N THR A 434 -19.91 30.88 6.73
CA THR A 434 -19.49 31.95 7.66
C THR A 434 -20.33 31.96 8.95
N GLY A 435 -21.38 31.14 9.01
CA GLY A 435 -22.30 31.06 10.14
C GLY A 435 -23.51 31.99 10.02
N GLU A 436 -23.74 32.60 8.84
CA GLU A 436 -24.96 33.38 8.58
C GLU A 436 -26.14 32.46 8.29
N PRO A 437 -27.34 32.73 8.84
CA PRO A 437 -28.51 31.88 8.64
C PRO A 437 -29.03 31.99 7.21
N LEU A 438 -29.11 30.85 6.52
CA LEU A 438 -29.74 30.70 5.21
C LEU A 438 -31.25 30.49 5.33
N TRP A 439 -31.68 29.66 6.27
CA TRP A 439 -33.09 29.47 6.59
C TRP A 439 -33.28 28.96 8.03
N ILE A 440 -34.48 29.18 8.56
CA ILE A 440 -34.89 28.78 9.90
C ILE A 440 -36.20 28.01 9.78
N PHE A 441 -36.20 26.78 10.29
CA PHE A 441 -37.37 25.93 10.35
C PHE A 441 -37.90 25.84 11.79
N GLN A 442 -39.20 26.11 11.94
CA GLN A 442 -39.93 26.00 13.20
C GLN A 442 -41.31 25.38 12.92
N HIS A 443 -41.60 24.25 13.55
CA HIS A 443 -42.86 23.53 13.35
C HIS A 443 -43.26 22.80 14.63
N GLN A 444 -44.56 22.55 14.80
CA GLN A 444 -45.11 21.87 15.99
C GLN A 444 -44.56 20.44 16.16
N ASP A 445 -44.22 19.78 15.05
CA ASP A 445 -43.68 18.42 15.05
C ASP A 445 -42.24 18.35 15.58
N ILE A 446 -41.57 19.50 15.69
CA ILE A 446 -40.16 19.61 16.11
C ILE A 446 -40.07 20.32 17.46
N ASN A 447 -40.37 19.57 18.51
CA ASN A 447 -40.34 20.05 19.89
C ASN A 447 -39.08 19.56 20.61
N ARG A 448 -38.29 20.50 21.14
CA ARG A 448 -36.97 20.26 21.74
C ARG A 448 -36.08 19.38 20.83
N PRO A 449 -35.73 19.86 19.62
CA PRO A 449 -34.87 19.12 18.71
C PRO A 449 -33.49 18.94 19.31
N VAL A 450 -32.96 17.73 19.22
CA VAL A 450 -31.64 17.35 19.72
C VAL A 450 -30.78 16.85 18.58
N GLY A 451 -30.92 15.59 18.19
CA GLY A 451 -30.12 15.00 17.10
C GLY A 451 -30.50 15.54 15.72
N ILE A 452 -29.50 15.66 14.84
CA ILE A 452 -29.68 16.08 13.46
C ILE A 452 -28.75 15.29 12.53
N ALA A 453 -29.29 14.82 11.41
CA ALA A 453 -28.53 14.15 10.35
C ALA A 453 -29.09 14.54 8.97
N LEU A 454 -28.31 14.33 7.92
CA LEU A 454 -28.75 14.59 6.55
C LEU A 454 -28.50 13.40 5.65
N ASP A 455 -29.43 13.13 4.73
CA ASP A 455 -29.25 12.13 3.67
C ASP A 455 -28.37 12.66 2.51
N LYS A 456 -28.24 11.86 1.44
CA LYS A 456 -27.50 12.22 0.23
C LYS A 456 -28.14 13.37 -0.57
N ASN A 457 -29.43 13.63 -0.39
CA ASN A 457 -30.18 14.66 -1.10
C ASN A 457 -30.23 15.99 -0.31
N GLY A 458 -29.73 15.99 0.93
CA GLY A 458 -29.78 17.13 1.83
C GLY A 458 -31.09 17.25 2.59
N CYS A 459 -31.94 16.22 2.61
CA CYS A 459 -33.08 16.16 3.51
C CYS A 459 -32.57 16.05 4.96
N VAL A 460 -33.19 16.82 5.85
CA VAL A 460 -32.76 16.98 7.24
C VAL A 460 -33.63 16.12 8.14
N TYR A 461 -33.01 15.21 8.88
CA TYR A 461 -33.69 14.32 9.82
C TYR A 461 -33.41 14.77 11.24
N ILE A 462 -34.46 14.93 12.03
CA ILE A 462 -34.41 15.63 13.31
C ILE A 462 -35.02 14.75 14.39
N ALA A 463 -34.22 14.43 15.40
CA ALA A 463 -34.67 13.74 16.60
C ALA A 463 -35.21 14.76 17.61
N SER A 464 -36.49 14.64 17.96
CA SER A 464 -37.18 15.54 18.87
C SER A 464 -37.55 14.83 20.16
N ILE A 465 -36.94 15.24 21.28
CA ILE A 465 -37.21 14.63 22.58
C ILE A 465 -38.60 15.03 23.10
N GLY A 466 -39.06 16.25 22.80
CA GLY A 466 -40.32 16.75 23.35
C GLY A 466 -41.56 16.01 22.83
N ASN A 467 -41.49 15.48 21.60
CA ASN A 467 -42.59 14.77 20.94
C ASN A 467 -42.28 13.28 20.72
N SER A 468 -41.15 12.77 21.24
CA SER A 468 -40.66 11.41 21.01
C SER A 468 -40.75 10.99 19.53
N SER A 469 -40.20 11.83 18.64
CA SER A 469 -40.40 11.67 17.19
C SER A 469 -39.13 11.91 16.39
N ILE A 470 -39.08 11.31 15.21
CA ILE A 470 -38.13 11.63 14.14
C ILE A 470 -38.90 12.29 13.01
N ALA A 471 -38.49 13.51 12.64
CA ALA A 471 -39.09 14.27 11.55
C ALA A 471 -38.09 14.41 10.38
N GLU A 472 -38.58 14.25 9.16
CA GLU A 472 -37.87 14.59 7.92
C GLU A 472 -38.31 15.98 7.46
N VAL A 473 -37.34 16.85 7.20
CA VAL A 473 -37.54 18.21 6.69
C VAL A 473 -36.84 18.32 5.34
N SER A 474 -37.49 18.94 4.36
CA SER A 474 -36.92 19.13 3.02
C SER A 474 -35.63 19.97 3.08
N SER A 475 -34.75 19.80 2.10
CA SER A 475 -33.47 20.52 2.00
C SER A 475 -33.62 22.05 1.95
N ASP A 476 -34.77 22.54 1.50
CA ASP A 476 -35.13 23.97 1.49
C ASP A 476 -35.88 24.45 2.75
N GLY A 477 -36.11 23.56 3.72
CA GLY A 477 -36.73 23.88 5.00
C GLY A 477 -38.21 24.26 4.90
N LYS A 478 -38.94 23.83 3.86
CA LYS A 478 -40.35 24.21 3.67
C LYS A 478 -41.36 23.15 4.09
N THR A 479 -41.04 21.87 3.89
CA THR A 479 -41.96 20.77 4.19
C THR A 479 -41.40 19.88 5.28
N CYS A 480 -42.28 19.34 6.11
CA CYS A 480 -41.93 18.44 7.21
C CYS A 480 -42.90 17.26 7.27
N LYS A 481 -42.38 16.09 7.60
CA LYS A 481 -43.16 14.89 7.85
C LYS A 481 -42.56 14.12 9.03
N THR A 482 -43.39 13.75 10.00
CA THR A 482 -43.01 12.77 11.01
C THR A 482 -42.88 11.39 10.36
N ILE A 483 -41.68 10.82 10.41
CA ILE A 483 -41.39 9.50 9.83
C ILE A 483 -41.48 8.38 10.87
N LEU A 484 -41.20 8.71 12.14
CA LEU A 484 -41.28 7.79 13.27
C LEU A 484 -41.74 8.54 14.51
N SER A 485 -42.45 7.82 15.37
CA SER A 485 -43.08 8.33 16.58
C SER A 485 -42.98 7.33 17.73
N GLU A 486 -43.50 7.71 18.89
CA GLU A 486 -43.65 6.82 20.04
C GLU A 486 -44.42 5.53 19.71
N ALA A 487 -45.39 5.58 18.79
CA ALA A 487 -46.12 4.40 18.32
C ALA A 487 -45.23 3.37 17.59
N ASP A 488 -44.09 3.82 17.07
CA ASP A 488 -43.09 3.01 16.38
C ASP A 488 -41.98 2.53 17.33
N GLY A 489 -42.12 2.76 18.64
CA GLY A 489 -41.13 2.39 19.66
C GLY A 489 -40.00 3.40 19.86
N ILE A 490 -40.12 4.61 19.30
CA ILE A 490 -39.14 5.70 19.51
C ILE A 490 -39.48 6.46 20.80
N GLU A 491 -38.72 6.24 21.86
CA GLU A 491 -38.84 6.97 23.13
C GLU A 491 -37.59 7.82 23.39
N ILE A 492 -37.77 9.13 23.67
CA ILE A 492 -36.67 10.06 24.00
C ILE A 492 -35.49 9.97 22.99
N PRO A 493 -35.71 10.20 21.68
CA PRO A 493 -34.65 10.09 20.69
C PRO A 493 -33.61 11.20 20.89
N TYR A 494 -32.34 10.83 21.08
CA TYR A 494 -31.29 11.77 21.48
C TYR A 494 -30.34 12.12 20.32
N SER A 495 -29.67 11.13 19.74
CA SER A 495 -28.77 11.32 18.59
C SER A 495 -29.23 10.48 17.41
N ILE A 496 -28.97 10.99 16.21
CA ILE A 496 -29.34 10.39 14.93
C ILE A 496 -28.15 10.52 13.99
N ASP A 497 -27.87 9.48 13.23
CA ASP A 497 -26.87 9.51 12.16
C ASP A 497 -27.40 8.72 10.97
N ILE A 498 -26.99 9.10 9.75
CA ILE A 498 -27.48 8.51 8.51
C ILE A 498 -26.32 8.13 7.62
N ASN A 499 -26.33 6.87 7.16
CA ASN A 499 -25.45 6.43 6.11
C ASN A 499 -26.05 6.86 4.77
N LYS A 500 -25.50 7.93 4.17
CA LYS A 500 -26.01 8.54 2.94
C LYS A 500 -26.00 7.58 1.75
N GLU A 501 -25.15 6.56 1.74
CA GLU A 501 -25.06 5.58 0.65
C GLU A 501 -26.04 4.43 0.81
N ALA A 502 -26.09 3.84 2.00
CA ALA A 502 -26.95 2.70 2.31
C ALA A 502 -28.39 3.11 2.62
N GLY A 503 -28.63 4.40 2.90
CA GLY A 503 -29.93 4.90 3.35
C GLY A 503 -30.32 4.43 4.75
N ILE A 504 -29.36 3.88 5.51
CA ILE A 504 -29.59 3.34 6.85
C ILE A 504 -29.54 4.49 7.85
N MET A 505 -30.56 4.58 8.70
CA MET A 505 -30.63 5.55 9.79
C MET A 505 -30.43 4.84 11.12
N ILE A 506 -29.54 5.38 11.96
CA ILE A 506 -29.40 4.92 13.35
C ILE A 506 -29.84 6.04 14.29
N VAL A 507 -30.78 5.70 15.17
CA VAL A 507 -31.27 6.59 16.23
C VAL A 507 -30.96 5.99 17.58
N SER A 508 -30.37 6.78 18.49
CA SER A 508 -30.33 6.41 19.90
C SER A 508 -31.57 6.90 20.64
N SER A 509 -32.09 6.03 21.48
CA SER A 509 -33.21 6.27 22.40
C SER A 509 -32.79 5.96 23.84
N ASP A 510 -33.41 6.65 24.80
CA ASP A 510 -33.29 6.35 26.22
C ASP A 510 -34.63 5.81 26.73
N ILE A 511 -34.65 4.57 27.20
CA ILE A 511 -35.84 3.90 27.72
C ILE A 511 -35.76 3.94 29.25
N SER A 512 -35.97 5.11 29.86
CA SER A 512 -36.54 5.28 31.22
C SER A 512 -36.21 6.64 31.86
N ALA A 513 -37.14 7.14 32.65
CA ALA A 513 -36.97 8.31 33.53
C ALA A 513 -36.01 8.08 34.72
N ASP A 514 -35.46 6.87 34.92
CA ASP A 514 -34.74 6.47 36.15
C ASP A 514 -33.21 6.35 36.00
N ARG A 515 -32.63 6.84 34.90
CA ARG A 515 -31.16 6.91 34.65
C ARG A 515 -30.41 5.59 34.91
N LYS A 516 -31.05 4.44 34.77
CA LYS A 516 -30.43 3.10 34.90
C LYS A 516 -30.59 2.31 33.59
N ASN A 517 -29.64 2.54 32.69
CA ASN A 517 -29.10 1.59 31.70
C ASN A 517 -30.08 0.80 30.79
N HIS A 518 -31.05 1.45 30.15
CA HIS A 518 -31.70 0.89 28.95
C HIS A 518 -31.64 1.89 27.79
N LYS A 519 -30.78 1.59 26.82
CA LYS A 519 -30.41 2.47 25.71
C LYS A 519 -30.42 1.67 24.41
N THR A 520 -31.35 1.97 23.51
CA THR A 520 -31.59 1.19 22.31
C THR A 520 -31.20 2.00 21.07
N ALA A 521 -30.42 1.38 20.18
CA ALA A 521 -30.15 1.91 18.86
C ALA A 521 -31.07 1.21 17.86
N PHE A 522 -31.92 1.98 17.17
CA PHE A 522 -32.76 1.46 16.09
C PHE A 522 -32.01 1.61 14.77
N CYS A 523 -31.87 0.53 14.02
CA CYS A 523 -31.38 0.54 12.65
C CYS A 523 -32.59 0.45 11.73
N LEU A 524 -32.82 1.49 10.93
CA LEU A 524 -33.99 1.64 10.06
C LEU A 524 -33.57 1.66 8.59
#